data_AF-A0A371X6Y4-F1
#
_entry.id   AF-A0A371X6Y4-F1
#
_cell.length_a   1.000
_cell.length_b   1.000
_cell.length_c   1.000
_cell.angle_alpha   90.00
_cell.angle_beta   90.00
_cell.angle_gamma   90.00
#
_symmetry.space_group_name_H-M   'P 1'
#
loop_
_entity.id
_entity.type
_entity.pdbx_description
1 polymer ?
#
loop_
_entity_poly.entity_id
_entity_poly.type
_entity_poly.pdbx_seq_one_letter_code
_entity_poly.pdbx_strand_id
1 'polypeptide(L)'
;MRNLLFTLLIAGGGLTMVSPAGSQTSQQPSQPTDLDPGQCGAGGMGCTPDDVQKWMDKGNELANLSSADLSQYAYACTKHPEWKDDCETDPGKVLRRLGITDYQ
;
A
#
# COMPACT_ATOMS: atom_id res chain seq x y z
N MET A 1 12.67 11.55 56.56
CA MET A 1 13.44 12.80 56.36
C MET A 1 12.93 13.46 55.09
N ARG A 2 12.54 14.73 55.20
CA ARG A 2 11.75 15.51 54.26
C ARG A 2 12.64 16.62 53.70
N ASN A 3 13.04 16.53 52.43
CA ASN A 3 13.67 17.64 51.70
C ASN A 3 12.83 17.90 50.45
N LEU A 4 12.01 18.93 50.43
CA LEU A 4 12.31 20.35 50.16
C LEU A 4 12.39 20.63 48.65
N LEU A 5 11.21 21.06 48.18
CA LEU A 5 10.90 21.84 47.00
C LEU A 5 11.98 22.88 46.65
N PHE A 6 12.37 22.91 45.37
CA PHE A 6 12.77 24.15 44.71
C PHE A 6 12.07 24.23 43.35
N THR A 7 10.93 24.91 43.37
CA THR A 7 10.17 25.35 42.20
C THR A 7 10.94 26.46 41.51
N LEU A 8 11.43 26.22 40.30
CA LEU A 8 12.02 27.26 39.46
C LEU A 8 11.01 27.61 38.35
N LEU A 9 10.30 28.72 38.59
CA LEU A 9 9.44 29.40 37.62
C LEU A 9 10.34 30.08 36.58
N ILE A 10 10.44 29.48 35.39
CA ILE A 10 10.95 30.19 34.20
C ILE A 10 9.75 30.71 33.44
N ALA A 11 9.39 31.97 33.73
CA ALA A 11 8.52 32.77 32.88
C ALA A 11 9.31 33.17 31.62
N GLY A 12 9.33 32.28 30.63
CA GLY A 12 9.85 32.54 29.30
C GLY A 12 8.68 32.78 28.35
N GLY A 13 8.32 34.05 28.14
CA GLY A 13 7.38 34.45 27.09
C GLY A 13 7.97 34.16 25.72
N GLY A 14 7.69 32.98 25.18
CA GLY A 14 7.95 32.64 23.79
C GLY A 14 6.76 33.07 22.94
N LEU A 15 6.94 34.11 22.14
CA LEU A 15 6.06 34.42 21.02
C LEU A 15 6.06 33.22 20.06
N THR A 16 5.06 32.34 20.18
CA THR A 16 4.83 31.30 19.18
C THR A 16 4.28 31.98 17.93
N MET A 17 5.17 32.23 16.97
CA MET A 17 4.77 32.57 15.62
C MET A 17 3.99 31.38 15.07
N VAL A 18 2.67 31.52 14.94
CA VAL A 18 1.87 30.58 14.16
C VAL A 18 2.21 30.81 12.70
N SER A 19 3.08 29.96 12.15
CA SER A 19 3.23 29.90 10.70
C SER A 19 1.91 29.39 10.13
N PRO A 20 1.30 30.06 9.14
CA PRO A 20 0.22 29.44 8.41
C PRO A 20 0.79 28.16 7.80
N ALA A 21 0.14 27.03 8.07
CA ALA A 21 0.32 25.82 7.27
C ALA A 21 -0.13 26.19 5.86
N GLY A 22 0.81 26.69 5.06
CA GLY A 22 0.64 26.80 3.62
C GLY A 22 0.38 25.38 3.16
N SER A 23 -0.86 25.12 2.74
CA SER A 23 -1.21 23.92 1.99
C SER A 23 -0.33 23.89 0.75
N GLN A 24 0.84 23.31 0.89
CA GLN A 24 1.63 22.83 -0.23
C GLN A 24 0.83 21.65 -0.78
N THR A 25 -0.10 21.93 -1.67
CA THR A 25 -0.37 20.98 -2.75
C THR A 25 1.00 20.73 -3.37
N SER A 26 1.60 19.59 -3.00
CA SER A 26 2.77 19.06 -3.68
C SER A 26 2.39 19.02 -5.15
N GLN A 27 2.90 19.99 -5.91
CA GLN A 27 2.78 19.97 -7.35
C GLN A 27 3.51 18.70 -7.76
N GLN A 28 2.73 17.66 -8.08
CA GLN A 28 3.26 16.48 -8.75
C GLN A 28 4.07 17.02 -9.94
N PRO A 29 5.37 16.71 -10.04
CA PRO A 29 6.19 17.19 -11.15
C PRO A 29 5.47 16.87 -12.46
N SER A 30 5.43 17.84 -13.37
CA SER A 30 4.87 17.64 -14.71
C SER A 30 5.51 16.39 -15.30
N GLN A 31 4.70 15.33 -15.47
CA GLN A 31 5.21 14.09 -16.05
C GLN A 31 5.71 14.40 -17.47
N PRO A 32 6.91 13.94 -17.85
CA PRO A 32 7.39 14.12 -19.22
C PRO A 32 6.39 13.51 -20.21
N THR A 33 6.11 14.24 -21.29
CA THR A 33 5.11 13.92 -22.34
C THR A 33 5.46 12.70 -23.19
N ASP A 34 6.62 12.09 -22.96
CA ASP A 34 7.07 10.87 -23.64
C ASP A 34 6.86 9.68 -22.71
N LEU A 35 5.60 9.29 -22.54
CA LEU A 35 5.27 8.03 -21.87
C LEU A 35 5.45 6.91 -22.88
N ASP A 36 6.45 6.07 -22.64
CA ASP A 36 6.76 4.88 -23.45
C ASP A 36 5.50 3.99 -23.57
N PRO A 37 5.11 3.49 -24.76
CA PRO A 37 3.97 2.59 -24.91
C PRO A 37 4.04 1.28 -24.09
N GLY A 38 5.19 0.98 -23.45
CA GLY A 38 5.37 -0.06 -22.43
C GLY A 38 5.29 0.43 -20.97
N GLN A 39 4.79 1.64 -20.70
CA GLN A 39 4.83 2.22 -19.36
C GLN A 39 3.67 1.75 -18.49
N CYS A 40 3.95 0.72 -17.72
CA CYS A 40 3.02 0.14 -16.77
C CYS A 40 3.32 0.57 -15.32
N GLY A 41 2.29 0.58 -14.49
CA GLY A 41 2.36 0.98 -13.09
C GLY A 41 2.49 2.50 -12.87
N ALA A 42 1.83 3.01 -11.82
CA ALA A 42 1.97 4.41 -11.41
C ALA A 42 3.44 4.71 -11.07
N GLY A 43 3.97 5.83 -11.59
CA GLY A 43 5.38 6.19 -11.38
C GLY A 43 6.38 5.44 -12.28
N GLY A 44 5.93 4.79 -13.35
CA GLY A 44 6.81 4.08 -14.29
C GLY A 44 7.27 2.71 -13.77
N MET A 45 6.45 2.07 -12.95
CA MET A 45 6.79 0.87 -12.18
C MET A 45 6.68 -0.43 -12.98
N GLY A 46 7.07 -0.47 -14.26
CA GLY A 46 7.10 -1.69 -15.08
C GLY A 46 5.78 -2.46 -15.22
N CYS A 47 5.71 -3.41 -16.17
CA CYS A 47 4.49 -4.17 -16.42
C CYS A 47 4.36 -5.37 -15.51
N THR A 48 3.13 -5.65 -15.07
CA THR A 48 2.78 -6.93 -14.46
C THR A 48 3.08 -8.03 -15.46
N PRO A 49 3.88 -9.05 -15.10
CA PRO A 49 4.10 -10.21 -15.94
C PRO A 49 2.80 -10.97 -16.27
N ASP A 50 2.71 -11.58 -17.44
CA ASP A 50 1.49 -12.27 -17.90
C ASP A 50 0.99 -13.37 -16.94
N ASP A 51 1.91 -14.10 -16.31
CA ASP A 51 1.57 -15.14 -15.33
C ASP A 51 0.96 -14.56 -14.05
N VAL A 52 1.48 -13.42 -13.59
CA VAL A 52 0.89 -12.65 -12.48
C VAL A 52 -0.46 -12.07 -12.89
N GLN A 53 -0.58 -11.50 -14.10
CA GLN A 53 -1.83 -10.92 -14.59
C GLN A 53 -2.95 -11.97 -14.67
N LYS A 54 -2.65 -13.19 -15.15
CA LYS A 54 -3.60 -14.31 -15.14
C LYS A 54 -4.21 -14.54 -13.75
N TRP A 55 -3.38 -14.50 -12.71
CA TRP A 55 -3.88 -14.70 -11.34
C TRP A 55 -4.57 -13.47 -10.78
N MET A 56 -4.19 -12.26 -11.18
CA MET A 56 -4.96 -11.05 -10.85
C MET A 56 -6.37 -11.15 -11.42
N ASP A 57 -6.52 -11.57 -12.68
CA ASP A 57 -7.85 -11.73 -13.28
C ASP A 57 -8.67 -12.80 -12.52
N LYS A 58 -8.04 -13.91 -12.15
CA LYS A 58 -8.68 -14.96 -11.36
C LYS A 58 -9.11 -14.50 -9.97
N GLY A 59 -8.30 -13.69 -9.30
CA GLY A 59 -8.64 -13.12 -7.99
C GLY A 59 -9.83 -12.15 -8.07
N ASN A 60 -9.90 -11.35 -9.13
CA ASN A 60 -11.02 -10.43 -9.38
C ASN A 60 -12.35 -11.15 -9.68
N GLU A 61 -12.32 -12.37 -10.21
CA GLU A 61 -13.53 -13.19 -10.37
C GLU A 61 -14.16 -13.57 -9.01
N LEU A 62 -13.36 -13.65 -7.94
CA LEU A 62 -13.83 -14.08 -6.64
C LEU A 62 -14.57 -12.96 -5.89
N ALA A 63 -13.98 -11.77 -5.87
CA ALA A 63 -14.40 -10.66 -5.03
C ALA A 63 -13.77 -9.35 -5.51
N ASN A 64 -14.28 -8.21 -5.04
CA ASN A 64 -13.67 -6.92 -5.33
C ASN A 64 -12.49 -6.65 -4.38
N LEU A 65 -11.37 -7.31 -4.63
CA LEU A 65 -10.14 -7.20 -3.84
C LEU A 65 -9.50 -5.81 -4.01
N SER A 66 -8.85 -5.32 -2.94
CA SER A 66 -7.97 -4.16 -3.06
C SER A 66 -6.82 -4.48 -4.02
N SER A 67 -6.25 -3.48 -4.68
CA SER A 67 -5.08 -3.69 -5.56
C SER A 67 -3.92 -4.39 -4.84
N ALA A 68 -3.77 -4.14 -3.53
CA ALA A 68 -2.75 -4.78 -2.71
C ALA A 68 -3.04 -6.27 -2.49
N ASP A 69 -4.26 -6.62 -2.08
CA ASP A 69 -4.68 -8.00 -1.84
C ASP A 69 -4.66 -8.83 -3.12
N LEU A 70 -5.14 -8.24 -4.22
CA LEU A 70 -5.10 -8.85 -5.54
C LEU A 70 -3.67 -9.16 -5.98
N SER A 71 -2.76 -8.20 -5.77
CA SER A 71 -1.34 -8.41 -6.09
C SER A 71 -0.74 -9.52 -5.22
N GLN A 72 -1.02 -9.51 -3.91
CA GLN A 72 -0.52 -10.55 -3.00
C GLN A 72 -1.01 -11.95 -3.40
N TYR A 73 -2.30 -12.08 -3.70
CA TYR A 73 -2.88 -13.32 -4.23
C TYR A 73 -2.17 -13.77 -5.50
N ALA A 74 -2.03 -12.88 -6.48
CA ALA A 74 -1.44 -13.21 -7.77
C ALA A 74 0.02 -13.64 -7.67
N TYR A 75 0.82 -12.94 -6.86
CA TYR A 75 2.21 -13.32 -6.60
C TYR A 75 2.30 -14.64 -5.84
N ALA A 76 1.41 -14.89 -4.87
CA ALA A 76 1.39 -16.17 -4.16
C ALA A 76 1.15 -17.34 -5.13
N CYS A 77 0.14 -17.24 -6.00
CA CYS A 77 -0.17 -18.26 -7.00
C CYS A 77 0.90 -18.44 -8.08
N THR A 78 1.74 -17.42 -8.30
CA THR A 78 2.89 -17.51 -9.20
C THR A 78 4.12 -18.14 -8.54
N LYS A 79 4.37 -17.83 -7.26
CA LYS A 79 5.59 -18.25 -6.54
C LYS A 79 5.45 -19.59 -5.82
N HIS A 80 4.23 -20.04 -5.54
CA HIS A 80 3.92 -21.29 -4.86
C HIS A 80 3.24 -22.27 -5.82
N PRO A 81 4.00 -23.00 -6.66
CA PRO A 81 3.43 -23.97 -7.59
C PRO A 81 2.67 -25.10 -6.86
N GLU A 82 3.02 -25.38 -5.60
CA GLU A 82 2.30 -26.32 -4.74
C GLU A 82 0.91 -25.82 -4.33
N TRP A 83 0.60 -24.54 -4.54
CA TRP A 83 -0.73 -23.96 -4.32
C TRP A 83 -1.54 -23.83 -5.60
N LYS A 84 -0.99 -24.23 -6.76
CA LYS A 84 -1.65 -24.03 -8.06
C LYS A 84 -3.08 -24.56 -8.09
N ASP A 85 -3.32 -25.77 -7.59
CA ASP A 85 -4.66 -26.36 -7.55
C ASP A 85 -5.62 -25.54 -6.67
N ASP A 86 -5.16 -25.09 -5.50
CA ASP A 86 -5.92 -24.19 -4.63
C ASP A 86 -6.23 -22.86 -5.35
N CYS A 87 -5.26 -22.28 -6.08
CA CYS A 87 -5.45 -21.06 -6.85
C CYS A 87 -6.43 -21.20 -8.02
N GLU A 88 -6.53 -22.38 -8.63
CA GLU A 88 -7.45 -22.63 -9.75
C GLU A 88 -8.88 -22.96 -9.25
N THR A 89 -8.99 -23.67 -8.13
CA THR A 89 -10.25 -24.29 -7.70
C THR A 89 -10.90 -23.64 -6.48
N ASP A 90 -10.13 -23.07 -5.55
CA ASP A 90 -10.63 -22.36 -4.36
C ASP A 90 -9.74 -21.13 -4.06
N PRO A 91 -9.85 -20.05 -4.87
CA PRO A 91 -9.11 -18.81 -4.64
C PRO A 91 -9.30 -18.25 -3.22
N GLY A 92 -10.49 -18.44 -2.63
CA GLY A 92 -10.79 -18.02 -1.26
C GLY A 92 -9.94 -18.73 -0.21
N LYS A 93 -9.60 -20.01 -0.40
CA LYS A 93 -8.67 -20.73 0.48
C LYS A 93 -7.28 -20.12 0.47
N VAL A 94 -6.81 -19.68 -0.69
CA VAL A 94 -5.51 -19.01 -0.82
C VAL A 94 -5.56 -17.65 -0.13
N LEU A 95 -6.63 -16.85 -0.32
CA LEU A 95 -6.79 -15.57 0.38
C LEU A 95 -6.79 -15.73 1.90
N ARG A 96 -7.51 -16.73 2.45
CA ARG A 96 -7.48 -17.05 3.88
C ARG A 96 -6.07 -17.45 4.34
N ARG A 97 -5.32 -18.20 3.52
CA ARG A 97 -3.92 -18.56 3.82
C ARG A 97 -3.01 -17.33 3.88
N LEU A 98 -3.31 -16.28 3.10
CA LEU A 98 -2.63 -14.98 3.11
C LEU A 98 -3.12 -14.04 4.23
N GLY A 99 -4.15 -14.42 4.98
CA GLY A 99 -4.74 -13.56 6.01
C GLY A 99 -5.70 -12.49 5.48
N ILE A 100 -6.09 -12.57 4.21
CA ILE A 100 -7.07 -11.68 3.58
C ILE A 100 -8.44 -12.32 3.77
N THR A 101 -9.29 -11.74 4.63
CA THR A 101 -10.55 -12.38 5.06
C THR A 101 -11.78 -11.49 4.97
N ASP A 102 -11.61 -10.20 4.74
CA ASP A 102 -12.62 -9.16 4.70
C ASP A 102 -13.03 -8.77 3.27
N TYR A 103 -12.74 -9.64 2.29
CA TYR A 103 -13.13 -9.46 0.90
C TYR A 103 -14.61 -9.75 0.69
N GLN A 104 -15.26 -8.94 -0.17
CA GLN A 104 -16.71 -8.92 -0.39
C GLN A 104 -17.06 -9.28 -1.84
#